data_AF-A0A3Q9C0H9-F1
#
_entry.id   AF-A0A3Q9C0H9-F1
#
_cell.length_a   1.000
_cell.length_b   1.000
_cell.length_c   1.000
_cell.angle_alpha   90.00
_cell.angle_beta   90.00
_cell.angle_gamma   90.00
#
_symmetry.space_group_name_H-M   'P 1'
#
loop_
_entity.id
_entity.type
_entity.pdbx_description
1 polymer ?
#
loop_
_entity_poly.entity_id
_entity_poly.type
_entity_poly.pdbx_seq_one_letter_code
_entity_poly.pdbx_strand_id
1 'polypeptide(L)'
;MKRVLLRSGKSPFDVVTVEEALQRDVIATNSGNLIFSDAAHKILQTPSTEVVSNGMRTDVASADQINAEYDAFVVPLANAFRPSFELALKRLTRLIRRLKIPVVIAGVGAQTGLNYDPSRLKPIEPAVRDFVSAVLDRSASIGVRGEFTEQYLKDMGFRDVEVIGCPSLFMYGKELAVHKRAPELTAESRIAINGSHSAVRKQGLGKVIERTHAQYPHLRFIGQNLSDARQLHWRDLSDPNAKVKAIPTHPDHPMYAEDKVRVYIDPVTWIDDLRDFDFSFGSRIHGNIAALLAGTPATVLSGDSRTLELCRYFDIPHLRIDKVPADLDPAKLYEDADFGKLMSGHHERYERFMGFLDRNGLQNTFTHGDGGAAFEERLRKLSFPAGVRPWLEADLGSLASRMAFMQRTIADLTQDNERLKRDLARARTGSRSGGTSGVIPAPSVYRRARRVVGGPIRRALQSGR
;
A
#
# COMPACT_ATOMS: atom_id res chain seq x y z
N MET A 1 -18.50 15.19 -18.31
CA MET A 1 -17.48 14.96 -17.26
C MET A 1 -16.91 13.58 -17.51
N LYS A 2 -15.58 13.45 -17.66
CA LYS A 2 -14.92 12.14 -17.78
C LYS A 2 -14.89 11.45 -16.43
N ARG A 3 -15.01 10.12 -16.41
CA ARG A 3 -14.95 9.30 -15.19
C ARG A 3 -13.78 8.34 -15.27
N VAL A 4 -12.81 8.51 -14.38
CA VAL A 4 -11.62 7.65 -14.29
C VAL A 4 -11.82 6.68 -13.13
N LEU A 5 -11.83 5.39 -13.43
CA LEU A 5 -11.73 4.36 -12.40
C LEU A 5 -10.28 4.28 -11.92
N LEU A 6 -10.07 4.33 -10.62
CA LEU A 6 -8.75 4.24 -10.00
C LEU A 6 -8.66 2.96 -9.16
N ARG A 7 -7.56 2.22 -9.32
CA ARG A 7 -7.23 1.11 -8.43
C ARG A 7 -6.68 1.63 -7.09
N SER A 8 -7.57 1.92 -6.16
CA SER A 8 -7.28 2.48 -4.83
C SER A 8 -8.19 1.85 -3.78
N GLY A 9 -7.76 1.83 -2.51
CA GLY A 9 -8.50 1.15 -1.45
C GLY A 9 -9.75 1.90 -0.96
N LYS A 10 -9.73 3.24 -1.02
CA LYS A 10 -10.86 4.12 -0.76
C LYS A 10 -10.69 5.45 -1.51
N SER A 11 -11.70 6.32 -1.52
CA SER A 11 -11.50 7.71 -1.93
C SER A 11 -10.73 8.47 -0.84
N PRO A 12 -9.85 9.43 -1.17
CA PRO A 12 -9.27 10.34 -0.18
C PRO A 12 -10.34 11.11 0.60
N PHE A 13 -11.53 11.28 0.02
CA PHE A 13 -12.66 11.96 0.65
C PHE A 13 -13.56 11.04 1.51
N ASP A 14 -13.34 9.73 1.48
CA ASP A 14 -14.08 8.79 2.31
C ASP A 14 -13.49 8.78 3.71
N VAL A 15 -14.14 9.51 4.63
CA VAL A 15 -13.85 9.43 6.06
C VAL A 15 -14.51 8.17 6.61
N VAL A 16 -13.70 7.20 7.05
CA VAL A 16 -14.17 5.95 7.64
C VAL A 16 -13.62 5.82 9.05
N THR A 17 -14.35 5.12 9.92
CA THR A 17 -13.84 4.80 11.26
C THR A 17 -12.64 3.85 11.20
N VAL A 18 -11.86 3.77 12.27
CA VAL A 18 -10.74 2.81 12.36
C VAL A 18 -11.26 1.39 12.18
N GLU A 19 -12.36 1.06 12.83
CA GLU A 19 -12.98 -0.25 12.79
C GLU A 19 -13.39 -0.65 11.37
N GLU A 20 -14.08 0.25 10.64
CA GLU A 20 -14.45 0.03 9.25
C GLU A 20 -13.23 -0.09 8.33
N ALA A 21 -12.22 0.75 8.53
CA ALA A 21 -10.97 0.70 7.77
C ALA A 21 -10.27 -0.66 7.92
N LEU A 22 -10.22 -1.20 9.14
CA LEU A 22 -9.60 -2.49 9.46
C LEU A 22 -10.42 -3.69 9.00
N GLN A 23 -11.75 -3.58 9.02
CA GLN A 23 -12.66 -4.61 8.56
C GLN A 23 -12.65 -4.73 7.04
N ARG A 24 -12.69 -3.58 6.33
CA ARG A 24 -12.73 -3.51 4.86
C ARG A 24 -11.35 -3.60 4.21
N ASP A 25 -10.28 -3.52 4.99
CA ASP A 25 -8.89 -3.43 4.52
C ASP A 25 -8.70 -2.32 3.47
N VAL A 26 -9.13 -1.10 3.82
CA VAL A 26 -9.03 0.07 2.93
C VAL A 26 -7.57 0.45 2.63
N ILE A 27 -6.63 0.01 3.46
CA ILE A 27 -5.18 0.18 3.25
C ILE A 27 -4.58 -0.92 2.37
N ALA A 28 -5.37 -1.89 1.89
CA ALA A 28 -4.92 -3.02 1.07
C ALA A 28 -3.68 -3.72 1.64
N THR A 29 -3.76 -4.13 2.90
CA THR A 29 -2.73 -4.77 3.74
C THR A 29 -1.56 -3.88 4.15
N ASN A 30 -1.39 -2.70 3.56
CA ASN A 30 -0.29 -1.78 3.83
C ASN A 30 -0.65 -0.30 3.60
N SER A 31 -0.60 0.55 4.64
CA SER A 31 -0.95 1.98 4.56
C SER A 31 -0.13 2.78 3.55
N GLY A 32 1.10 2.36 3.23
CA GLY A 32 1.89 2.94 2.14
C GLY A 32 1.23 2.84 0.76
N ASN A 33 0.24 1.96 0.58
CA ASN A 33 -0.57 1.90 -0.63
C ASN A 33 -1.49 3.11 -0.81
N LEU A 34 -1.94 3.71 0.29
CA LEU A 34 -2.75 4.92 0.22
C LEU A 34 -1.93 6.12 -0.24
N ILE A 35 -0.66 6.23 0.16
CA ILE A 35 0.21 7.36 -0.24
C ILE A 35 0.25 7.53 -1.78
N PHE A 36 0.48 6.44 -2.53
CA PHE A 36 0.57 6.54 -4.00
C PHE A 36 -0.79 6.54 -4.69
N SER A 37 -1.84 5.99 -4.06
CA SER A 37 -3.18 5.99 -4.65
C SER A 37 -3.91 7.31 -4.43
N ASP A 38 -3.75 7.95 -3.27
CA ASP A 38 -4.25 9.31 -3.01
C ASP A 38 -3.52 10.32 -3.89
N ALA A 39 -2.20 10.17 -4.08
CA ALA A 39 -1.46 11.00 -5.05
C ALA A 39 -2.04 10.85 -6.46
N ALA A 40 -2.25 9.61 -6.95
CA ALA A 40 -2.87 9.39 -8.25
C ALA A 40 -4.29 9.99 -8.33
N HIS A 41 -5.09 9.86 -7.27
CA HIS A 41 -6.43 10.44 -7.21
C HIS A 41 -6.38 11.97 -7.33
N LYS A 42 -5.58 12.63 -6.50
CA LYS A 42 -5.39 14.09 -6.54
C LYS A 42 -4.94 14.55 -7.92
N ILE A 43 -3.92 13.89 -8.48
CA ILE A 43 -3.31 14.30 -9.74
C ILE A 43 -4.30 14.19 -10.90
N LEU A 44 -5.16 13.17 -10.92
CA LEU A 44 -6.10 12.95 -12.03
C LEU A 44 -7.41 13.72 -11.89
N GLN A 45 -7.66 14.34 -10.74
CA GLN A 45 -8.88 15.08 -10.51
C GLN A 45 -8.80 16.48 -11.14
N THR A 46 -9.78 16.81 -11.96
CA THR A 46 -9.91 18.12 -12.61
C THR A 46 -11.40 18.52 -12.64
N PRO A 47 -11.76 19.77 -12.97
CA PRO A 47 -13.16 20.17 -13.17
C PRO A 47 -13.90 19.33 -14.22
N SER A 48 -13.17 18.73 -15.17
CA SER A 48 -13.69 17.88 -16.23
C SER A 48 -13.58 16.38 -15.95
N THR A 49 -12.89 15.96 -14.88
CA THR A 49 -12.57 14.55 -14.59
C THR A 49 -12.93 14.18 -13.15
N GLU A 50 -13.89 13.25 -13.00
CA GLU A 50 -14.19 12.56 -11.74
C GLU A 50 -13.26 11.35 -11.58
N VAL A 51 -12.69 11.16 -10.38
CA VAL A 51 -11.89 9.97 -10.07
C VAL A 51 -12.64 9.11 -9.05
N VAL A 52 -12.82 7.83 -9.37
CA VAL A 52 -13.61 6.89 -8.56
C VAL A 52 -12.76 5.71 -8.10
N SER A 53 -12.72 5.46 -6.80
CA SER A 53 -11.95 4.37 -6.21
C SER A 53 -12.66 3.02 -6.35
N ASN A 54 -11.96 1.98 -6.79
CA ASN A 54 -12.53 0.65 -7.00
C ASN A 54 -12.42 -0.30 -5.77
N GLY A 55 -11.92 0.20 -4.64
CA GLY A 55 -11.71 -0.58 -3.41
C GLY A 55 -10.61 -1.65 -3.52
N MET A 56 -9.64 -1.46 -4.42
CA MET A 56 -8.57 -2.41 -4.77
C MET A 56 -9.07 -3.79 -5.28
N ARG A 57 -10.36 -3.90 -5.60
CA ARG A 57 -10.97 -5.14 -6.08
C ARG A 57 -10.64 -5.36 -7.55
N THR A 58 -10.41 -6.63 -7.90
CA THR A 58 -10.30 -7.07 -9.29
C THR A 58 -11.43 -8.05 -9.55
N ASP A 59 -12.57 -7.51 -9.95
CA ASP A 59 -13.71 -8.30 -10.38
C ASP A 59 -13.75 -8.35 -11.92
N VAL A 60 -13.60 -9.55 -12.47
CA VAL A 60 -13.64 -9.75 -13.93
C VAL A 60 -15.09 -9.69 -14.44
N ALA A 61 -16.08 -9.96 -13.58
CA ALA A 61 -17.49 -9.91 -13.95
C ALA A 61 -17.98 -8.48 -14.17
N SER A 62 -17.39 -7.49 -13.49
CA SER A 62 -17.76 -6.08 -13.62
C SER A 62 -17.21 -5.41 -14.89
N ALA A 63 -16.55 -6.13 -15.80
CA ALA A 63 -15.93 -5.54 -16.99
C ALA A 63 -16.91 -4.77 -17.88
N ASP A 64 -18.12 -5.31 -18.08
CA ASP A 64 -19.13 -4.68 -18.94
C ASP A 64 -19.67 -3.38 -18.30
N GLN A 65 -19.86 -3.40 -16.98
CA GLN A 65 -20.18 -2.20 -16.20
C GLN A 65 -19.06 -1.16 -16.29
N ILE A 66 -17.80 -1.58 -16.10
CA ILE A 66 -16.66 -0.66 -16.16
C ILE A 66 -16.56 0.02 -17.53
N ASN A 67 -16.76 -0.74 -18.61
CA ASN A 67 -16.75 -0.22 -19.98
C ASN A 67 -17.88 0.77 -20.27
N ALA A 68 -19.02 0.67 -19.57
CA ALA A 68 -20.16 1.55 -19.75
C ALA A 68 -20.06 2.82 -18.91
N GLU A 69 -19.41 2.75 -17.75
CA GLU A 69 -19.44 3.81 -16.73
C GLU A 69 -18.21 4.70 -16.69
N TYR A 70 -17.06 4.23 -17.19
CA TYR A 70 -15.76 4.91 -17.05
C TYR A 70 -15.10 5.11 -18.40
N ASP A 71 -14.33 6.19 -18.52
CA ASP A 71 -13.59 6.56 -19.72
C ASP A 71 -12.14 6.03 -19.71
N ALA A 72 -11.60 5.71 -18.53
CA ALA A 72 -10.27 5.12 -18.36
C ALA A 72 -10.16 4.34 -17.04
N PHE A 73 -9.26 3.37 -16.99
CA PHE A 73 -8.88 2.67 -15.76
C PHE A 73 -7.40 2.89 -15.44
N VAL A 74 -7.11 3.63 -14.36
CA VAL A 74 -5.74 3.90 -13.92
C VAL A 74 -5.38 2.97 -12.76
N VAL A 75 -4.20 2.35 -12.87
CA VAL A 75 -3.75 1.30 -11.96
C VAL A 75 -2.37 1.64 -11.41
N PRO A 76 -2.27 2.38 -10.29
CA PRO A 76 -1.03 2.49 -9.54
C PRO A 76 -0.67 1.13 -8.95
N LEU A 77 0.52 0.63 -9.25
CA LEU A 77 1.04 -0.62 -8.71
C LEU A 77 2.31 -0.37 -7.90
N ALA A 78 2.60 -1.29 -6.99
CA ALA A 78 3.87 -1.35 -6.28
C ALA A 78 4.78 -2.40 -6.93
N ASN A 79 5.28 -3.35 -6.14
CA ASN A 79 5.99 -4.56 -6.56
C ASN A 79 5.07 -5.63 -7.15
N ALA A 80 4.29 -5.34 -8.21
CA ALA A 80 3.36 -6.33 -8.75
C ALA A 80 4.08 -7.53 -9.42
N PHE A 81 5.31 -7.36 -9.92
CA PHE A 81 6.10 -8.46 -10.46
C PHE A 81 6.88 -9.16 -9.33
N ARG A 82 6.16 -10.04 -8.63
CA ARG A 82 6.70 -10.91 -7.58
C ARG A 82 5.89 -12.22 -7.51
N PRO A 83 6.49 -13.35 -7.11
CA PRO A 83 5.80 -14.64 -7.05
C PRO A 83 4.50 -14.62 -6.23
N SER A 84 4.49 -13.95 -5.07
CA SER A 84 3.30 -13.90 -4.21
C SER A 84 2.13 -13.10 -4.77
N PHE A 85 2.31 -12.36 -5.86
CA PHE A 85 1.25 -11.56 -6.50
C PHE A 85 0.79 -12.14 -7.84
N GLU A 86 1.40 -13.22 -8.33
CA GLU A 86 1.13 -13.78 -9.66
C GLU A 86 -0.37 -14.07 -9.88
N LEU A 87 -1.05 -14.63 -8.88
CA LEU A 87 -2.48 -14.92 -8.99
C LEU A 87 -3.34 -13.65 -9.14
N ALA A 88 -2.99 -12.58 -8.42
CA ALA A 88 -3.64 -11.29 -8.52
C ALA A 88 -3.33 -10.61 -9.86
N LEU A 89 -2.08 -10.71 -10.33
CA LEU A 89 -1.64 -10.24 -11.65
C LEU A 89 -2.45 -10.92 -12.76
N LYS A 90 -2.54 -12.25 -12.76
CA LYS A 90 -3.36 -13.02 -13.71
C LYS A 90 -4.84 -12.62 -13.70
N ARG A 91 -5.40 -12.32 -12.52
CA ARG A 91 -6.79 -11.81 -12.40
C ARG A 91 -6.92 -10.44 -13.04
N LEU A 92 -5.98 -9.55 -12.78
CA LEU A 92 -5.96 -8.20 -13.34
C LEU A 92 -5.82 -8.25 -14.86
N THR A 93 -4.94 -9.08 -15.41
CA THR A 93 -4.82 -9.33 -16.85
C THR A 93 -6.14 -9.75 -17.48
N ARG A 94 -6.88 -10.68 -16.85
CA ARG A 94 -8.19 -11.12 -17.36
C ARG A 94 -9.24 -10.01 -17.38
N LEU A 95 -9.23 -9.13 -16.38
CA LEU A 95 -10.09 -7.94 -16.38
C LEU A 95 -9.69 -7.02 -17.54
N ILE A 96 -8.41 -6.65 -17.63
CA ILE A 96 -7.89 -5.73 -18.66
C ILE A 96 -8.24 -6.19 -20.08
N ARG A 97 -8.08 -7.49 -20.38
CA ARG A 97 -8.44 -8.05 -21.70
C ARG A 97 -9.93 -7.89 -22.06
N ARG A 98 -10.83 -7.78 -21.06
CA ARG A 98 -12.26 -7.52 -21.26
C ARG A 98 -12.62 -6.03 -21.31
N LEU A 99 -11.72 -5.14 -20.89
CA LEU A 99 -11.95 -3.71 -20.96
C LEU A 99 -11.80 -3.23 -22.40
N LYS A 100 -12.60 -2.24 -22.79
CA LYS A 100 -12.58 -1.54 -24.09
C LYS A 100 -12.03 -0.12 -23.98
N ILE A 101 -11.85 0.35 -22.74
CA ILE A 101 -11.35 1.66 -22.38
C ILE A 101 -9.82 1.63 -22.17
N PRO A 102 -9.13 2.78 -22.23
CA PRO A 102 -7.72 2.89 -21.87
C PRO A 102 -7.42 2.34 -20.48
N VAL A 103 -6.29 1.65 -20.35
CA VAL A 103 -5.81 1.11 -19.07
C VAL A 103 -4.37 1.55 -18.83
N VAL A 104 -4.17 2.45 -17.87
CA VAL A 104 -2.87 3.11 -17.66
C VAL A 104 -2.23 2.63 -16.35
N ILE A 105 -1.04 2.05 -16.44
CA ILE A 105 -0.28 1.62 -15.26
C ILE A 105 0.61 2.76 -14.77
N ALA A 106 0.19 3.40 -13.68
CA ALA A 106 0.92 4.51 -13.05
C ALA A 106 2.02 3.99 -12.10
N GLY A 107 3.00 3.29 -12.69
CA GLY A 107 4.16 2.75 -12.00
C GLY A 107 3.93 1.31 -11.56
N VAL A 108 4.83 0.41 -11.98
CA VAL A 108 4.96 -0.97 -11.50
C VAL A 108 6.42 -1.32 -11.29
N GLY A 109 6.72 -2.19 -10.33
CA GLY A 109 8.09 -2.61 -9.99
C GLY A 109 8.25 -4.14 -9.95
N ALA A 110 9.45 -4.58 -10.30
CA ALA A 110 9.93 -5.94 -10.14
C ALA A 110 10.68 -6.13 -8.82
N GLN A 111 10.42 -7.25 -8.13
CA GLN A 111 11.00 -7.50 -6.81
C GLN A 111 11.91 -8.73 -6.79
N THR A 112 13.19 -8.48 -6.61
CA THR A 112 14.29 -9.43 -6.43
C THR A 112 15.06 -9.13 -5.14
N GLY A 113 16.16 -9.85 -4.92
CA GLY A 113 17.11 -9.51 -3.86
C GLY A 113 17.92 -8.26 -4.20
N LEU A 114 18.71 -7.76 -3.24
CA LEU A 114 19.51 -6.55 -3.40
C LEU A 114 20.62 -6.63 -4.48
N ASN A 115 20.89 -7.82 -5.02
CA ASN A 115 21.84 -8.05 -6.11
C ASN A 115 21.16 -8.04 -7.48
N TYR A 116 19.86 -7.72 -7.54
CA TYR A 116 19.06 -7.67 -8.77
C TYR A 116 18.98 -8.99 -9.56
N ASP A 117 19.27 -10.13 -8.93
CA ASP A 117 19.18 -11.45 -9.56
C ASP A 117 17.73 -11.74 -10.04
N PRO A 118 17.48 -11.84 -11.36
CA PRO A 118 16.16 -12.06 -11.92
C PRO A 118 15.70 -13.53 -11.83
N SER A 119 16.54 -14.46 -11.34
CA SER A 119 16.22 -15.89 -11.24
C SER A 119 14.86 -16.15 -10.56
N ARG A 120 14.55 -15.39 -9.50
CA ARG A 120 13.29 -15.48 -8.76
C ARG A 120 12.06 -15.05 -9.57
N LEU A 121 12.25 -14.26 -10.61
CA LEU A 121 11.18 -13.78 -11.49
C LEU A 121 10.93 -14.71 -12.68
N LYS A 122 11.90 -15.56 -13.05
CA LYS A 122 11.79 -16.52 -14.17
C LYS A 122 10.47 -17.31 -14.18
N PRO A 123 10.00 -17.89 -13.06
CA PRO A 123 8.76 -18.67 -13.05
C PRO A 123 7.49 -17.86 -13.36
N ILE A 124 7.52 -16.54 -13.13
CA ILE A 124 6.35 -15.67 -13.35
C ILE A 124 6.42 -14.86 -14.65
N GLU A 125 7.53 -14.94 -15.41
CA GLU A 125 7.67 -14.21 -16.68
C GLU A 125 6.49 -14.44 -17.64
N PRO A 126 5.90 -15.64 -17.80
CA PRO A 126 4.73 -15.81 -18.64
C PRO A 126 3.54 -14.93 -18.19
N ALA A 127 3.30 -14.84 -16.88
CA ALA A 127 2.24 -14.01 -16.33
C ALA A 127 2.53 -12.51 -16.48
N VAL A 128 3.81 -12.12 -16.38
CA VAL A 128 4.27 -10.74 -16.61
C VAL A 128 4.07 -10.36 -18.08
N ARG A 129 4.51 -11.20 -19.03
CA ARG A 129 4.31 -10.98 -20.47
C ARG A 129 2.83 -10.81 -20.80
N ASP A 130 2.00 -11.74 -20.33
CA ASP A 130 0.55 -11.70 -20.52
C ASP A 130 -0.07 -10.39 -20.01
N PHE A 131 0.39 -9.92 -18.85
CA PHE A 131 -0.06 -8.66 -18.25
C PHE A 131 0.39 -7.44 -19.05
N VAL A 132 1.68 -7.35 -19.37
CA VAL A 132 2.22 -6.18 -20.10
C VAL A 132 1.63 -6.09 -21.50
N SER A 133 1.49 -7.20 -22.23
CA SER A 133 0.79 -7.21 -23.51
C SER A 133 -0.64 -6.69 -23.39
N ALA A 134 -1.42 -7.18 -22.41
CA ALA A 134 -2.80 -6.71 -22.21
C ALA A 134 -2.88 -5.21 -21.86
N VAL A 135 -1.87 -4.67 -21.17
CA VAL A 135 -1.78 -3.22 -20.88
C VAL A 135 -1.46 -2.43 -22.14
N LEU A 136 -0.47 -2.85 -22.92
CA LEU A 136 -0.04 -2.12 -24.12
C LEU A 136 -1.08 -2.17 -25.24
N ASP A 137 -1.97 -3.17 -25.26
CA ASP A 137 -3.17 -3.17 -26.12
C ASP A 137 -4.16 -2.02 -25.78
N ARG A 138 -3.98 -1.36 -24.62
CA ARG A 138 -4.89 -0.34 -24.04
C ARG A 138 -4.19 0.96 -23.62
N SER A 139 -2.90 1.09 -23.85
CA SER A 139 -2.06 2.16 -23.30
C SER A 139 -0.97 2.52 -24.30
N ALA A 140 -0.59 3.79 -24.40
CA ALA A 140 0.53 4.20 -25.25
C ALA A 140 1.86 3.63 -24.74
N SER A 141 1.96 3.41 -23.43
CA SER A 141 3.13 2.84 -22.77
C SER A 141 2.77 2.29 -21.39
N ILE A 142 3.69 1.54 -20.78
CA ILE A 142 3.61 1.10 -19.38
C ILE A 142 4.60 1.88 -18.51
N GLY A 143 4.10 2.51 -17.44
CA GLY A 143 4.92 3.21 -16.47
C GLY A 143 5.54 2.25 -15.46
N VAL A 144 6.87 2.30 -15.29
CA VAL A 144 7.64 1.51 -14.31
C VAL A 144 8.32 2.39 -13.26
N ARG A 145 8.64 1.77 -12.12
CA ARG A 145 9.17 2.49 -10.94
C ARG A 145 10.67 2.80 -11.00
N GLY A 146 11.42 2.20 -11.93
CA GLY A 146 12.84 2.43 -12.11
C GLY A 146 13.44 1.61 -13.25
N GLU A 147 14.73 1.80 -13.48
CA GLU A 147 15.49 1.28 -14.62
C GLU A 147 15.65 -0.25 -14.56
N PHE A 148 15.69 -0.85 -13.36
CA PHE A 148 15.78 -2.31 -13.26
C PHE A 148 14.53 -2.98 -13.82
N THR A 149 13.35 -2.48 -13.45
CA THR A 149 12.07 -2.97 -13.96
C THR A 149 11.92 -2.68 -15.44
N GLU A 150 12.42 -1.52 -15.91
CA GLU A 150 12.48 -1.20 -17.33
C GLU A 150 13.31 -2.23 -18.10
N GLN A 151 14.55 -2.49 -17.67
CA GLN A 151 15.44 -3.46 -18.30
C GLN A 151 14.82 -4.86 -18.27
N TYR A 152 14.20 -5.27 -17.16
CA TYR A 152 13.51 -6.55 -17.04
C TYR A 152 12.40 -6.72 -18.09
N LEU A 153 11.66 -5.66 -18.43
CA LEU A 153 10.64 -5.70 -19.49
C LEU A 153 11.26 -5.61 -20.90
N LYS A 154 12.33 -4.83 -21.08
CA LYS A 154 13.09 -4.76 -22.35
C LYS A 154 13.72 -6.10 -22.72
N ASP A 155 14.25 -6.83 -21.75
CA ASP A 155 14.78 -8.19 -21.92
C ASP A 155 13.69 -9.20 -22.33
N MET A 156 12.41 -8.88 -22.07
CA MET A 156 11.27 -9.63 -22.57
C MET A 156 10.81 -9.21 -23.97
N GLY A 157 11.38 -8.16 -24.55
CA GLY A 157 11.05 -7.65 -25.87
C GLY A 157 10.03 -6.51 -25.90
N PHE A 158 9.64 -5.95 -24.74
CA PHE A 158 8.77 -4.76 -24.69
C PHE A 158 9.59 -3.48 -24.86
N ARG A 159 9.09 -2.55 -25.68
CA ARG A 159 9.78 -1.27 -25.98
C ARG A 159 9.05 -0.06 -25.42
N ASP A 160 7.72 -0.10 -25.35
CA ASP A 160 6.86 0.98 -24.87
C ASP A 160 6.81 1.01 -23.33
N VAL A 161 7.99 1.09 -22.72
CA VAL A 161 8.21 1.06 -21.27
C VAL A 161 8.84 2.37 -20.85
N GLU A 162 8.30 2.99 -19.80
CA GLU A 162 8.74 4.30 -19.34
C GLU A 162 9.04 4.33 -17.85
N VAL A 163 10.25 4.78 -17.50
CA VAL A 163 10.61 5.00 -16.10
C VAL A 163 9.96 6.28 -15.59
N ILE A 164 8.99 6.16 -14.70
CA ILE A 164 8.23 7.29 -14.14
C ILE A 164 8.27 7.35 -12.61
N GLY A 165 8.88 6.36 -11.96
CA GLY A 165 8.90 6.26 -10.51
C GLY A 165 7.53 5.94 -9.91
N CYS A 166 7.23 6.57 -8.78
CA CYS A 166 6.00 6.39 -8.02
C CYS A 166 5.26 7.74 -7.95
N PRO A 167 3.94 7.79 -8.25
CA PRO A 167 3.19 9.05 -8.29
C PRO A 167 3.17 9.79 -6.95
N SER A 168 3.47 9.10 -5.84
CA SER A 168 3.49 9.67 -4.49
C SER A 168 4.35 10.92 -4.34
N LEU A 169 5.53 10.98 -4.97
CA LEU A 169 6.40 12.16 -4.81
C LEU A 169 5.91 13.39 -5.57
N PHE A 170 4.98 13.22 -6.52
CA PHE A 170 4.40 14.32 -7.28
C PHE A 170 3.08 14.83 -6.67
N MET A 171 2.72 14.39 -5.45
CA MET A 171 1.50 14.79 -4.76
C MET A 171 1.36 16.33 -4.64
N TYR A 172 2.46 17.05 -4.48
CA TYR A 172 2.49 18.52 -4.37
C TYR A 172 3.08 19.21 -5.60
N GLY A 173 3.19 18.51 -6.72
CA GLY A 173 3.62 19.06 -8.00
C GLY A 173 5.13 19.05 -8.20
N LYS A 174 5.58 20.07 -8.95
CA LYS A 174 6.94 20.15 -9.50
C LYS A 174 8.03 20.56 -8.51
N GLU A 175 7.63 21.02 -7.33
CA GLU A 175 8.54 21.44 -6.26
C GLU A 175 8.52 20.42 -5.13
N LEU A 176 9.70 20.13 -4.56
CA LEU A 176 9.85 19.31 -3.37
C LEU A 176 10.89 19.99 -2.48
N ALA A 177 10.45 20.40 -1.28
CA ALA A 177 11.30 21.08 -0.31
C ALA A 177 11.53 20.18 0.90
N VAL A 178 12.76 19.72 1.07
CA VAL A 178 13.17 18.89 2.21
C VAL A 178 14.48 19.47 2.76
N HIS A 179 14.41 19.96 3.99
CA HIS A 179 15.54 20.61 4.64
C HIS A 179 15.76 20.06 6.04
N LYS A 180 17.03 19.87 6.38
CA LYS A 180 17.46 19.63 7.76
C LYS A 180 17.04 20.82 8.62
N ARG A 181 16.28 20.55 9.67
CA ARG A 181 15.74 21.58 10.59
C ARG A 181 16.72 21.95 11.70
N ALA A 182 17.67 21.08 11.97
CA ALA A 182 18.72 21.24 12.96
C ALA A 182 20.08 20.89 12.31
N PRO A 183 21.20 21.43 12.83
CA PRO A 183 22.52 21.04 12.34
C PRO A 183 22.84 19.57 12.65
N GLU A 184 22.33 19.06 13.77
CA GLU A 184 22.54 17.69 14.24
C GLU A 184 21.29 17.16 14.97
N LEU A 185 21.21 15.84 15.13
CA LEU A 185 20.20 15.21 15.98
C LEU A 185 20.73 15.08 17.41
N THR A 186 19.85 15.28 18.38
CA THR A 186 20.15 15.13 19.81
C THR A 186 19.11 14.21 20.46
N ALA A 187 19.28 13.86 21.73
CA ALA A 187 18.29 13.06 22.46
C ALA A 187 16.88 13.69 22.44
N GLU A 188 16.78 15.02 22.37
CA GLU A 188 15.49 15.74 22.31
C GLU A 188 14.84 15.73 20.92
N SER A 189 15.54 15.25 19.89
CA SER A 189 15.01 15.20 18.52
C SER A 189 13.83 14.24 18.39
N ARG A 190 12.80 14.68 17.66
CA ARG A 190 11.65 13.85 17.29
C ARG A 190 12.00 13.01 16.07
N ILE A 191 12.26 11.72 16.29
CA ILE A 191 12.64 10.79 15.22
C ILE A 191 11.51 9.80 14.95
N ALA A 192 11.16 9.62 13.67
CA ALA A 192 10.26 8.58 13.22
C ALA A 192 11.06 7.39 12.67
N ILE A 193 10.74 6.18 13.12
CA ILE A 193 11.29 4.94 12.58
C ILE A 193 10.19 4.06 11.99
N ASN A 194 10.44 3.46 10.83
CA ASN A 194 9.49 2.54 10.19
C ASN A 194 10.16 1.21 9.80
N GLY A 195 9.36 0.13 9.78
CA GLY A 195 9.92 -1.21 9.57
C GLY A 195 8.98 -2.20 8.92
N SER A 196 9.54 -3.14 8.16
CA SER A 196 8.83 -4.39 7.85
C SER A 196 9.13 -5.46 8.88
N HIS A 197 8.15 -6.33 9.16
CA HIS A 197 8.35 -7.51 10.00
C HIS A 197 9.55 -8.36 9.53
N SER A 198 9.76 -8.44 8.21
CA SER A 198 10.92 -9.14 7.64
C SER A 198 12.24 -8.43 7.98
N ALA A 199 12.28 -7.10 7.90
CA ALA A 199 13.48 -6.33 8.25
C ALA A 199 13.83 -6.46 9.73
N VAL A 200 12.82 -6.38 10.60
CA VAL A 200 12.98 -6.57 12.05
C VAL A 200 13.48 -7.98 12.36
N ARG A 201 12.84 -9.01 11.78
CA ARG A 201 13.16 -10.41 12.07
C ARG A 201 14.48 -10.87 11.46
N LYS A 202 14.82 -10.44 10.24
CA LYS A 202 15.88 -11.07 9.42
C LYS A 202 17.01 -10.14 9.00
N GLN A 203 16.85 -8.82 9.12
CA GLN A 203 17.79 -7.84 8.55
C GLN A 203 18.36 -6.88 9.60
N GLY A 204 18.27 -7.24 10.89
CA GLY A 204 18.91 -6.48 11.97
C GLY A 204 18.16 -5.22 12.44
N LEU A 205 17.06 -4.83 11.80
CA LEU A 205 16.33 -3.60 12.15
C LEU A 205 15.80 -3.60 13.60
N GLY A 206 15.50 -4.77 14.17
CA GLY A 206 15.07 -4.88 15.57
C GLY A 206 16.10 -4.32 16.56
N LYS A 207 17.38 -4.62 16.35
CA LYS A 207 18.48 -4.11 17.20
C LYS A 207 18.66 -2.60 17.04
N VAL A 208 18.47 -2.10 15.82
CA VAL A 208 18.51 -0.66 15.54
C VAL A 208 17.38 0.06 16.26
N ILE A 209 16.16 -0.50 16.22
CA ILE A 209 15.00 0.05 16.95
C ILE A 209 15.30 0.10 18.46
N GLU A 210 15.74 -1.01 19.05
CA GLU A 210 16.04 -1.12 20.48
C GLU A 210 17.08 -0.09 20.93
N ARG A 211 18.20 0.02 20.21
CA ARG A 211 19.24 1.01 20.52
C ARG A 211 18.76 2.44 20.35
N THR A 212 18.05 2.73 19.26
CA THR A 212 17.54 4.08 19.01
C THR A 212 16.54 4.47 20.09
N HIS A 213 15.68 3.55 20.52
CA HIS A 213 14.70 3.78 21.58
C HIS A 213 15.37 4.10 22.92
N ALA A 214 16.51 3.48 23.23
CA ALA A 214 17.29 3.78 24.43
C ALA A 214 17.97 5.16 24.38
N GLN A 215 18.30 5.68 23.20
CA GLN A 215 19.04 6.94 23.03
C GLN A 215 18.15 8.15 22.79
N TYR A 216 16.98 7.96 22.17
CA TYR A 216 16.07 9.03 21.75
C TYR A 216 14.71 8.86 22.43
N PRO A 217 14.46 9.52 23.57
CA PRO A 217 13.22 9.41 24.32
C PRO A 217 11.95 9.70 23.51
N HIS A 218 12.01 10.57 22.50
CA HIS A 218 10.88 10.97 21.66
C HIS A 218 10.72 10.13 20.38
N LEU A 219 11.42 8.99 20.27
CA LEU A 219 11.30 8.08 19.13
C LEU A 219 9.86 7.59 18.95
N ARG A 220 9.36 7.63 17.70
CA ARG A 220 8.07 7.07 17.31
C ARG A 220 8.22 5.99 16.25
N PHE A 221 7.64 4.81 16.49
CA PHE A 221 7.55 3.78 15.47
C PHE A 221 6.26 3.92 14.65
N ILE A 222 6.40 3.91 13.32
CA ILE A 222 5.28 3.98 12.39
C ILE A 222 5.08 2.62 11.73
N GLY A 223 4.07 1.89 12.22
CA GLY A 223 3.60 0.65 11.62
C GLY A 223 2.84 0.92 10.32
N GLN A 224 2.74 -0.09 9.46
CA GLN A 224 2.11 0.09 8.15
C GLN A 224 1.24 -1.08 7.71
N ASN A 225 1.39 -2.27 8.29
CA ASN A 225 0.55 -3.41 7.92
C ASN A 225 -0.85 -3.31 8.54
N LEU A 226 -1.83 -3.93 7.89
CA LEU A 226 -3.14 -4.17 8.51
C LEU A 226 -3.00 -4.93 9.84
N SER A 227 -2.09 -5.90 9.90
CA SER A 227 -1.78 -6.62 11.13
C SER A 227 -1.21 -5.71 12.23
N ASP A 228 -0.46 -4.66 11.88
CA ASP A 228 0.03 -3.68 12.86
C ASP A 228 -1.14 -2.93 13.47
N ALA A 229 -2.02 -2.39 12.63
CA ALA A 229 -3.17 -1.62 13.09
C ALA A 229 -4.14 -2.47 13.92
N ARG A 230 -4.31 -3.76 13.57
CA ARG A 230 -5.10 -4.70 14.38
C ARG A 230 -4.44 -5.05 15.72
N GLN A 231 -3.11 -5.14 15.79
CA GLN A 231 -2.41 -5.31 17.06
C GLN A 231 -2.54 -4.06 17.96
N LEU A 232 -2.43 -2.86 17.37
CA LEU A 232 -2.63 -1.62 18.11
C LEU A 232 -4.07 -1.48 18.60
N HIS A 233 -5.03 -1.63 17.70
CA HIS A 233 -6.43 -1.32 18.00
C HIS A 233 -7.17 -2.46 18.70
N TRP A 234 -6.94 -3.73 18.32
CA TRP A 234 -7.67 -4.89 18.86
C TRP A 234 -6.83 -5.83 19.72
N ARG A 235 -5.51 -5.61 19.82
CA ARG A 235 -4.54 -6.60 20.34
C ARG A 235 -4.68 -7.97 19.65
N ASP A 236 -5.06 -7.97 18.38
CA ASP A 236 -5.23 -9.19 17.58
C ASP A 236 -3.86 -9.76 17.22
N LEU A 237 -3.53 -10.93 17.78
CA LEU A 237 -2.30 -11.69 17.54
C LEU A 237 -2.49 -12.90 16.62
N SER A 238 -3.60 -12.97 15.89
CA SER A 238 -3.91 -14.11 15.00
C SER A 238 -3.09 -14.13 13.70
N ASP A 239 -2.59 -12.98 13.26
CA ASP A 239 -1.77 -12.87 12.06
C ASP A 239 -0.35 -13.48 12.29
N PRO A 240 0.24 -14.20 11.31
CA PRO A 240 1.60 -14.71 11.42
C PRO A 240 2.68 -13.68 11.78
N ASN A 241 2.44 -12.40 11.46
CA ASN A 241 3.31 -11.29 11.83
C ASN A 241 3.47 -11.12 13.35
N ALA A 242 2.47 -11.51 14.15
CA ALA A 242 2.53 -11.47 15.61
C ALA A 242 3.63 -12.36 16.21
N LYS A 243 4.22 -13.28 15.43
CA LYS A 243 5.41 -14.04 15.84
C LYS A 243 6.66 -13.18 16.00
N VAL A 244 6.69 -11.97 15.44
CA VAL A 244 7.83 -11.05 15.51
C VAL A 244 7.64 -10.11 16.69
N LYS A 245 7.85 -10.60 17.91
CA LYS A 245 7.64 -9.80 19.15
C LYS A 245 8.52 -8.54 19.25
N ALA A 246 9.65 -8.53 18.55
CA ALA A 246 10.58 -7.40 18.50
C ALA A 246 10.09 -6.23 17.63
N ILE A 247 8.93 -6.32 16.99
CA ILE A 247 8.34 -5.16 16.30
C ILE A 247 7.57 -4.29 17.31
N PRO A 248 7.73 -2.95 17.31
CA PRO A 248 7.04 -2.09 18.28
C PRO A 248 5.51 -2.17 18.29
N THR A 249 4.89 -2.58 17.18
CA THR A 249 3.42 -2.76 17.10
C THR A 249 2.92 -3.96 17.89
N HIS A 250 3.81 -4.86 18.33
CA HIS A 250 3.46 -6.01 19.15
C HIS A 250 3.22 -5.59 20.62
N PRO A 251 2.15 -6.07 21.30
CA PRO A 251 1.85 -5.70 22.68
C PRO A 251 2.93 -6.03 23.72
N ASP A 252 3.80 -7.00 23.45
CA ASP A 252 4.94 -7.35 24.32
C ASP A 252 6.13 -6.37 24.20
N HIS A 253 6.15 -5.46 23.22
CA HIS A 253 7.27 -4.55 23.00
C HIS A 253 7.16 -3.29 23.91
N PRO A 254 8.24 -2.80 24.56
CA PRO A 254 8.18 -1.65 25.47
C PRO A 254 7.54 -0.39 24.86
N MET A 255 7.96 -0.02 23.64
CA MET A 255 7.36 1.11 22.90
C MET A 255 5.83 1.04 22.73
N TYR A 256 5.21 -0.16 22.73
CA TYR A 256 3.75 -0.30 22.71
C TYR A 256 3.14 0.30 23.98
N ALA A 257 3.65 -0.11 25.15
CA ALA A 257 3.20 0.35 26.45
C ALA A 257 3.49 1.83 26.71
N GLU A 258 4.56 2.35 26.10
CA GLU A 258 4.95 3.76 26.16
C GLU A 258 4.16 4.67 25.20
N ASP A 259 3.16 4.14 24.48
CA ASP A 259 2.39 4.88 23.48
C ASP A 259 3.25 5.49 22.35
N LYS A 260 4.39 4.87 22.03
CA LYS A 260 5.34 5.35 21.01
C LYS A 260 5.07 4.81 19.61
N VAL A 261 3.88 4.28 19.34
CA VAL A 261 3.58 3.54 18.11
C VAL A 261 2.34 4.08 17.43
N ARG A 262 2.38 4.27 16.11
CA ARG A 262 1.22 4.70 15.32
C ARG A 262 1.06 3.89 14.04
N VAL A 263 -0.18 3.73 13.58
CA VAL A 263 -0.49 3.31 12.20
C VAL A 263 -1.55 4.25 11.64
N TYR A 264 -1.32 4.81 10.46
CA TYR A 264 -2.27 5.74 9.83
C TYR A 264 -3.10 5.01 8.78
N ILE A 265 -4.40 5.31 8.75
CA ILE A 265 -5.35 4.83 7.75
C ILE A 265 -5.68 5.89 6.69
N ASP A 266 -5.08 7.07 6.81
CA ASP A 266 -5.27 8.22 5.92
C ASP A 266 -3.92 8.94 5.69
N PRO A 267 -3.46 9.10 4.43
CA PRO A 267 -2.23 9.82 4.11
C PRO A 267 -2.16 11.24 4.67
N VAL A 268 -3.27 11.98 4.67
CA VAL A 268 -3.32 13.37 5.15
C VAL A 268 -2.89 13.48 6.61
N THR A 269 -3.44 12.65 7.50
CA THR A 269 -3.07 12.63 8.93
C THR A 269 -1.67 12.10 9.17
N TRP A 270 -1.20 11.19 8.32
CA TRP A 270 0.16 10.65 8.40
C TRP A 270 1.20 11.71 8.05
N ILE A 271 1.02 12.37 6.91
CA ILE A 271 1.94 13.42 6.44
C ILE A 271 1.92 14.58 7.44
N ASP A 272 0.75 14.96 7.95
CA ASP A 272 0.61 16.04 8.92
C ASP A 272 1.35 15.76 10.23
N ASP A 273 1.19 14.58 10.84
CA ASP A 273 1.91 14.21 12.07
C ASP A 273 3.43 14.18 11.85
N LEU A 274 3.89 13.79 10.65
CA LEU A 274 5.32 13.77 10.32
C LEU A 274 5.93 15.15 10.10
N ARG A 275 5.14 16.22 9.90
CA ARG A 275 5.66 17.60 9.72
C ARG A 275 6.40 18.10 10.94
N ASP A 276 6.15 17.50 12.07
CA ASP A 276 6.72 17.87 13.34
C ASP A 276 8.04 17.14 13.65
N PHE A 277 8.36 16.10 12.89
CA PHE A 277 9.57 15.31 13.14
C PHE A 277 10.81 15.99 12.56
N ASP A 278 11.96 15.78 13.22
CA ASP A 278 13.26 16.26 12.76
C ASP A 278 13.87 15.32 11.72
N PHE A 279 13.55 14.03 11.81
CA PHE A 279 14.07 13.00 10.93
C PHE A 279 13.17 11.77 10.87
N SER A 280 13.15 11.09 9.71
CA SER A 280 12.56 9.77 9.54
C SER A 280 13.56 8.79 8.95
N PHE A 281 13.57 7.55 9.41
CA PHE A 281 14.33 6.50 8.72
C PHE A 281 13.68 5.13 8.84
N GLY A 282 14.08 4.20 7.98
CA GLY A 282 13.61 2.82 8.09
C GLY A 282 13.45 2.10 6.77
N SER A 283 12.94 0.87 6.84
CA SER A 283 12.89 -0.06 5.70
C SER A 283 11.66 0.06 4.81
N ARG A 284 10.73 0.96 5.12
CA ARG A 284 9.51 1.17 4.34
C ARG A 284 9.61 2.44 3.51
N ILE A 285 9.77 2.27 2.20
CA ILE A 285 9.88 3.39 1.26
C ILE A 285 8.76 4.42 1.41
N HIS A 286 7.49 4.00 1.47
CA HIS A 286 6.38 4.96 1.58
C HIS A 286 6.27 5.61 2.97
N GLY A 287 6.86 5.02 4.01
CA GLY A 287 6.96 5.70 5.31
C GLY A 287 7.93 6.87 5.26
N ASN A 288 9.06 6.68 4.58
CA ASN A 288 10.02 7.77 4.36
C ASN A 288 9.52 8.77 3.30
N ILE A 289 8.80 8.34 2.26
CA ILE A 289 8.16 9.28 1.32
C ILE A 289 7.10 10.14 2.03
N ALA A 290 6.31 9.58 2.95
CA ALA A 290 5.38 10.38 3.76
C ALA A 290 6.11 11.48 4.54
N ALA A 291 7.30 11.17 5.10
CA ALA A 291 8.13 12.17 5.76
C ALA A 291 8.68 13.23 4.78
N LEU A 292 9.18 12.82 3.61
CA LEU A 292 9.66 13.76 2.59
C LEU A 292 8.54 14.70 2.12
N LEU A 293 7.33 14.18 1.93
CA LEU A 293 6.14 14.98 1.60
C LEU A 293 5.74 15.94 2.74
N ALA A 294 6.04 15.59 3.98
CA ALA A 294 5.86 16.46 5.14
C ALA A 294 6.94 17.56 5.24
N GLY A 295 7.97 17.54 4.38
CA GLY A 295 9.16 18.39 4.48
C GLY A 295 10.15 17.90 5.55
N THR A 296 10.01 16.67 6.03
CA THR A 296 10.85 16.06 7.04
C THR A 296 11.95 15.23 6.37
N PRO A 297 13.24 15.50 6.66
CA PRO A 297 14.37 14.72 6.16
C PRO A 297 14.19 13.23 6.41
N ALA A 298 14.52 12.40 5.41
CA ALA A 298 14.41 10.96 5.58
C ALA A 298 15.47 10.12 4.86
N THR A 299 15.89 9.03 5.49
CA THR A 299 16.83 8.05 4.93
C THR A 299 16.22 6.65 4.88
N VAL A 300 16.30 6.01 3.72
CA VAL A 300 15.71 4.68 3.50
C VAL A 300 16.74 3.57 3.77
N LEU A 301 16.38 2.60 4.62
CA LEU A 301 17.13 1.36 4.80
C LEU A 301 16.64 0.30 3.80
N SER A 302 17.25 0.27 2.62
CA SER A 302 16.81 -0.56 1.50
C SER A 302 17.07 -2.04 1.74
N GLY A 303 15.99 -2.81 1.91
CA GLY A 303 16.04 -4.27 2.16
C GLY A 303 15.71 -5.17 0.97
N ASP A 304 15.27 -4.60 -0.16
CA ASP A 304 14.98 -5.31 -1.40
C ASP A 304 15.26 -4.44 -2.64
N SER A 305 15.27 -5.07 -3.82
CA SER A 305 15.55 -4.39 -5.09
C SER A 305 14.56 -3.26 -5.40
N ARG A 306 13.28 -3.45 -5.08
CA ARG A 306 12.20 -2.48 -5.35
C ARG A 306 12.45 -1.18 -4.59
N THR A 307 12.79 -1.30 -3.31
CA THR A 307 13.04 -0.13 -2.45
C THR A 307 14.28 0.61 -2.94
N LEU A 308 15.35 -0.13 -3.24
CA LEU A 308 16.60 0.44 -3.74
C LEU A 308 16.44 1.11 -5.11
N GLU A 309 15.68 0.51 -6.02
CA GLU A 309 15.36 1.05 -7.34
C GLU A 309 14.68 2.42 -7.22
N LEU A 310 13.63 2.54 -6.40
CA LEU A 310 12.97 3.83 -6.18
C LEU A 310 13.89 4.86 -5.55
N CYS A 311 14.72 4.46 -4.58
CA CYS A 311 15.66 5.39 -3.95
C CYS A 311 16.66 5.94 -4.96
N ARG A 312 17.13 5.10 -5.89
CA ARG A 312 18.06 5.51 -6.95
C ARG A 312 17.40 6.42 -7.97
N TYR A 313 16.22 6.05 -8.46
CA TYR A 313 15.50 6.86 -9.45
C TYR A 313 15.20 8.27 -8.94
N PHE A 314 14.77 8.39 -7.68
CA PHE A 314 14.45 9.67 -7.08
C PHE A 314 15.62 10.36 -6.37
N ASP A 315 16.81 9.75 -6.34
CA ASP A 315 17.94 10.21 -5.51
C ASP A 315 17.59 10.40 -4.02
N ILE A 316 16.69 9.57 -3.48
CA ILE A 316 16.37 9.58 -2.04
C ILE A 316 17.59 9.05 -1.26
N PRO A 317 18.04 9.73 -0.20
CA PRO A 317 19.08 9.21 0.69
C PRO A 317 18.76 7.80 1.17
N HIS A 318 19.70 6.88 0.98
CA HIS A 318 19.48 5.48 1.30
C HIS A 318 20.77 4.76 1.68
N LEU A 319 20.61 3.75 2.53
CA LEU A 319 21.64 2.77 2.85
C LEU A 319 21.05 1.38 2.63
N ARG A 320 21.84 0.45 2.10
CA ARG A 320 21.39 -0.94 2.02
C ARG A 320 21.39 -1.55 3.42
N ILE A 321 20.31 -2.25 3.77
CA ILE A 321 20.15 -2.78 5.12
C ILE A 321 21.21 -3.84 5.47
N ASP A 322 21.78 -4.53 4.47
CA ASP A 322 22.89 -5.49 4.62
C ASP A 322 24.26 -4.82 4.84
N LYS A 323 24.31 -3.49 4.76
CA LYS A 323 25.49 -2.66 5.02
C LYS A 323 25.32 -1.74 6.23
N VAL A 324 24.19 -1.85 6.93
CA VAL A 324 23.94 -1.10 8.17
C VAL A 324 24.89 -1.60 9.26
N PRO A 325 25.71 -0.73 9.87
CA PRO A 325 26.51 -1.08 11.04
C PRO A 325 25.63 -1.56 12.19
N ALA A 326 26.13 -2.51 12.98
CA ALA A 326 25.40 -3.02 14.14
C ALA A 326 25.14 -1.94 15.20
N ASP A 327 25.99 -0.90 15.21
CA ASP A 327 25.99 0.24 16.11
C ASP A 327 25.44 1.52 15.49
N LEU A 328 24.68 1.41 14.39
CA LEU A 328 24.07 2.54 13.70
C LEU A 328 23.34 3.48 14.68
N ASP A 329 23.74 4.74 14.66
CA ASP A 329 23.03 5.87 15.26
C ASP A 329 22.30 6.64 14.14
N PRO A 330 21.00 6.94 14.25
CA PRO A 330 20.30 7.75 13.25
C PRO A 330 20.90 9.15 13.04
N ALA A 331 21.62 9.71 14.01
CA ALA A 331 22.37 10.97 13.81
C ALA A 331 23.35 10.85 12.64
N LYS A 332 23.98 9.69 12.44
CA LYS A 332 24.88 9.48 11.31
C LYS A 332 24.15 9.45 9.96
N LEU A 333 23.00 8.78 9.92
CA LEU A 333 22.14 8.79 8.72
C LEU A 333 21.63 10.19 8.38
N TYR A 334 21.35 11.00 9.41
CA TYR A 334 20.96 12.39 9.24
C TYR A 334 22.10 13.23 8.70
N GLU A 335 23.28 13.15 9.31
CA GLU A 335 24.50 13.84 8.89
C GLU A 335 24.82 13.55 7.42
N ASP A 336 24.87 12.27 7.05
CA ASP A 336 25.26 11.81 5.72
C ASP A 336 24.17 12.04 4.64
N ALA A 337 22.93 12.32 5.03
CA ALA A 337 21.84 12.52 4.08
C ALA A 337 22.02 13.82 3.27
N ASP A 338 22.18 13.67 1.95
CA ASP A 338 22.17 14.75 0.97
C ASP A 338 20.87 14.72 0.14
N PHE A 339 20.05 15.76 0.27
CA PHE A 339 18.80 15.93 -0.45
C PHE A 339 18.95 16.77 -1.72
N GLY A 340 20.16 17.26 -2.04
CA GLY A 340 20.42 18.14 -3.18
C GLY A 340 19.94 17.54 -4.50
N LYS A 341 20.37 16.31 -4.82
CA LYS A 341 19.96 15.61 -6.06
C LYS A 341 18.48 15.24 -6.09
N LEU A 342 17.90 14.89 -4.93
CA LEU A 342 16.46 14.64 -4.81
C LEU A 342 15.69 15.87 -5.25
N MET A 343 16.02 17.04 -4.71
CA MET A 343 15.32 18.30 -4.99
C MET A 343 15.63 18.81 -6.41
N SER A 344 16.90 18.87 -6.81
CA SER A 344 17.30 19.43 -8.11
C SER A 344 16.77 18.61 -9.30
N GLY A 345 16.68 17.28 -9.17
CA GLY A 345 16.11 16.41 -10.20
C GLY A 345 14.59 16.24 -10.12
N HIS A 346 13.92 16.78 -9.10
CA HIS A 346 12.48 16.56 -8.89
C HIS A 346 11.65 17.12 -10.05
N HIS A 347 12.00 18.31 -10.54
CA HIS A 347 11.30 18.95 -11.65
C HIS A 347 11.33 18.09 -12.93
N GLU A 348 12.51 17.56 -13.31
CA GLU A 348 12.63 16.69 -14.49
C GLU A 348 11.76 15.43 -14.36
N ARG A 349 11.82 14.77 -13.19
CA ARG A 349 11.02 13.57 -12.91
C ARG A 349 9.52 13.86 -12.92
N TYR A 350 9.13 15.04 -12.43
CA TYR A 350 7.76 15.53 -12.49
C TYR A 350 7.30 15.71 -13.94
N GLU A 351 8.08 16.41 -14.78
CA GLU A 351 7.74 16.62 -16.21
C GLU A 351 7.65 15.28 -16.95
N ARG A 352 8.52 14.32 -16.64
CA ARG A 352 8.48 12.97 -17.19
C ARG A 352 7.18 12.24 -16.83
N PHE A 353 6.72 12.36 -15.58
CA PHE A 353 5.45 11.77 -15.15
C PHE A 353 4.25 12.48 -15.80
N MET A 354 4.26 13.81 -15.92
CA MET A 354 3.21 14.56 -16.63
C MET A 354 3.15 14.16 -18.11
N GLY A 355 4.29 14.10 -18.80
CA GLY A 355 4.36 13.66 -20.19
C GLY A 355 3.94 12.20 -20.39
N PHE A 356 4.07 11.34 -19.37
CA PHE A 356 3.49 9.99 -19.38
C PHE A 356 1.96 10.03 -19.29
N LEU A 357 1.39 10.87 -18.42
CA LEU A 357 -0.06 11.05 -18.33
C LEU A 357 -0.65 11.61 -19.62
N ASP A 358 -0.02 12.64 -20.19
CA ASP A 358 -0.46 13.30 -21.42
C ASP A 358 -0.46 12.35 -22.62
N ARG A 359 0.59 11.55 -22.80
CA ARG A 359 0.65 10.52 -23.86
C ARG A 359 -0.43 9.45 -23.71
N ASN A 360 -0.88 9.20 -22.49
CA ASN A 360 -1.98 8.27 -22.21
C ASN A 360 -3.35 8.96 -22.15
N GLY A 361 -3.45 10.23 -22.57
CA GLY A 361 -4.71 10.98 -22.67
C GLY A 361 -5.35 11.33 -21.33
N LEU A 362 -4.56 11.32 -20.24
CA LEU A 362 -5.04 11.62 -18.90
C LEU A 362 -4.79 13.09 -18.57
N GLN A 363 -5.88 13.86 -18.46
CA GLN A 363 -5.82 15.20 -17.90
C GLN A 363 -5.41 15.15 -16.43
N ASN A 364 -4.71 16.19 -15.98
CA ASN A 364 -4.23 16.24 -14.62
C ASN A 364 -4.37 17.63 -13.99
N THR A 365 -4.23 17.65 -12.67
CA THR A 365 -4.49 18.81 -11.83
C THR A 365 -3.51 19.96 -12.10
N PHE A 366 -2.29 19.63 -12.52
CA PHE A 366 -1.24 20.62 -12.72
C PHE A 366 -1.29 21.25 -14.12
N THR A 367 -1.59 20.46 -15.16
CA THR A 367 -1.68 20.98 -16.54
C THR A 367 -2.94 21.80 -16.78
N HIS A 368 -4.05 21.53 -16.06
CA HIS A 368 -5.23 22.40 -16.13
C HIS A 368 -5.12 23.66 -15.26
N GLY A 369 -4.14 23.71 -14.35
CA GLY A 369 -3.71 24.94 -13.69
C GLY A 369 -4.13 25.16 -12.23
N ASP A 370 -4.89 24.25 -11.60
CA ASP A 370 -5.26 24.42 -10.17
C ASP A 370 -4.26 23.81 -9.19
N GLY A 371 -3.33 22.97 -9.67
CA GLY A 371 -2.32 22.30 -8.84
C GLY A 371 -2.87 21.41 -7.71
N GLY A 372 -4.14 21.04 -7.78
CA GLY A 372 -4.86 20.28 -6.76
C GLY A 372 -5.46 21.15 -5.66
N ALA A 373 -5.54 22.46 -5.84
CA ALA A 373 -6.10 23.37 -4.84
C ALA A 373 -7.54 23.01 -4.44
N ALA A 374 -8.39 22.63 -5.40
CA ALA A 374 -9.76 22.22 -5.12
C ALA A 374 -9.83 20.90 -4.32
N PHE A 375 -8.91 19.97 -4.60
CA PHE A 375 -8.77 18.71 -3.88
C PHE A 375 -8.38 18.97 -2.41
N GLU A 376 -7.34 19.79 -2.19
CA GLU A 376 -6.87 20.15 -0.86
C GLU A 376 -7.93 20.91 -0.05
N GLU A 377 -8.65 21.83 -0.69
CA GLU A 377 -9.74 22.57 -0.06
C GLU A 377 -10.89 21.65 0.37
N ARG A 378 -11.21 20.62 -0.43
CA ARG A 378 -12.19 19.60 -0.05
C ARG A 378 -11.69 18.74 1.10
N LEU A 379 -10.41 18.33 1.08
CA LEU A 379 -9.83 17.54 2.17
C LEU A 379 -9.82 18.30 3.51
N ARG A 380 -9.49 19.60 3.52
CA ARG A 380 -9.47 20.42 4.74
C ARG A 380 -10.81 20.55 5.45
N LYS A 381 -11.92 20.30 4.75
CA LYS A 381 -13.28 20.32 5.31
C LYS A 381 -13.68 19.02 6.00
N LEU A 382 -12.85 17.99 5.92
CA LEU A 382 -13.11 16.67 6.46
C LEU A 382 -12.31 16.46 7.76
N SER A 383 -12.91 15.73 8.70
CA SER A 383 -12.25 15.34 9.96
C SER A 383 -11.88 13.87 9.91
N PHE A 384 -10.59 13.58 9.75
CA PHE A 384 -10.07 12.22 9.67
C PHE A 384 -9.72 11.65 11.06
N PRO A 385 -9.81 10.33 11.27
CA PRO A 385 -9.30 9.71 12.48
C PRO A 385 -7.80 9.95 12.63
N ALA A 386 -7.35 10.21 13.85
CA ALA A 386 -5.92 10.26 14.16
C ALA A 386 -5.25 8.89 13.92
N GLY A 387 -3.91 8.87 13.91
CA GLY A 387 -3.15 7.63 13.82
C GLY A 387 -3.56 6.63 14.91
N VAL A 388 -3.81 5.38 14.51
CA VAL A 388 -4.19 4.28 15.39
C VAL A 388 -3.12 4.12 16.47
N ARG A 389 -3.55 4.15 17.74
CA ARG A 389 -2.69 4.05 18.93
C ARG A 389 -2.77 2.67 19.56
N PRO A 390 -1.74 2.25 20.32
CA PRO A 390 -1.81 1.09 21.20
C PRO A 390 -3.03 1.14 22.11
N TRP A 391 -3.67 0.00 22.30
CA TRP A 391 -4.77 -0.12 23.26
C TRP A 391 -4.19 -0.29 24.67
N LEU A 392 -4.05 0.83 25.37
CA LEU A 392 -3.54 0.93 26.75
C LEU A 392 -4.64 1.23 27.77
N GLU A 393 -5.75 1.79 27.30
CA GLU A 393 -6.88 2.19 28.12
C GLU A 393 -7.67 0.99 28.65
N ALA A 394 -8.00 1.05 29.93
CA ALA A 394 -8.93 0.14 30.59
C ALA A 394 -10.21 0.85 31.05
N ASP A 395 -10.48 2.07 30.56
CA ASP A 395 -11.69 2.78 30.96
C ASP A 395 -12.95 2.13 30.34
N LEU A 396 -14.06 2.24 31.09
CA LEU A 396 -15.32 1.59 30.74
C LEU A 396 -15.93 2.12 29.44
N GLY A 397 -15.68 3.38 29.07
CA GLY A 397 -16.23 3.99 27.86
C GLY A 397 -15.59 3.43 26.59
N SER A 398 -14.25 3.35 26.59
CA SER A 398 -13.46 2.73 25.51
C SER A 398 -13.84 1.25 25.34
N LEU A 399 -13.97 0.51 26.45
CA LEU A 399 -14.42 -0.89 26.44
C LEU A 399 -15.86 -1.06 25.91
N ALA A 400 -16.80 -0.26 26.40
CA ALA A 400 -18.20 -0.33 26.00
C ALA A 400 -18.38 -0.08 24.49
N SER A 401 -17.68 0.91 23.95
CA SER A 401 -17.75 1.25 22.52
C SER A 401 -17.26 0.11 21.63
N ARG A 402 -16.17 -0.56 22.03
CA ARG A 402 -15.61 -1.73 21.35
C ARG A 402 -16.52 -2.95 21.43
N MET A 403 -17.08 -3.23 22.61
CA MET A 403 -18.06 -4.31 22.79
C MET A 403 -19.31 -4.07 21.94
N ALA A 404 -19.79 -2.83 21.88
CA ALA A 404 -20.93 -2.45 21.03
C ALA A 404 -20.62 -2.64 19.54
N PHE A 405 -19.43 -2.27 19.07
CA PHE A 405 -18.99 -2.57 17.69
C PHE A 405 -19.02 -4.08 17.42
N MET A 406 -18.43 -4.88 18.31
CA MET A 406 -18.39 -6.34 18.18
C MET A 406 -19.81 -6.95 18.15
N GLN A 407 -20.71 -6.50 19.03
CA GLN A 407 -22.11 -6.96 19.05
C GLN A 407 -22.84 -6.63 17.73
N ARG A 408 -22.68 -5.41 17.21
CA ARG A 408 -23.26 -5.01 15.91
C ARG A 408 -22.72 -5.89 14.78
N THR A 409 -21.40 -6.09 14.71
CA THR A 409 -20.80 -6.95 13.69
C THR A 409 -21.30 -8.40 13.77
N ILE A 410 -21.49 -8.94 14.97
CA ILE A 410 -22.05 -10.29 15.15
C ILE A 410 -23.50 -10.34 14.64
N ALA A 411 -24.32 -9.33 14.93
CA ALA A 411 -25.69 -9.24 14.44
C ALA A 411 -25.74 -9.17 12.90
N ASP A 412 -24.92 -8.30 12.29
CA ASP A 412 -24.84 -8.15 10.83
C ASP A 412 -24.40 -9.46 10.16
N LEU A 413 -23.37 -10.12 10.69
CA LEU A 413 -22.90 -11.42 10.20
C LEU A 413 -23.95 -12.52 10.36
N THR A 414 -24.76 -12.45 11.42
CA THR A 414 -25.86 -13.40 11.64
C THR A 414 -26.93 -13.21 10.55
N GLN A 415 -27.33 -11.97 10.30
CA GLN A 415 -28.31 -11.62 9.26
C GLN A 415 -27.80 -11.97 7.86
N ASP A 416 -26.54 -11.68 7.55
CA ASP A 416 -25.91 -12.03 6.27
C ASP A 416 -25.86 -13.55 6.08
N ASN A 417 -25.53 -14.31 7.14
CA ASN A 417 -25.55 -15.77 7.08
C ASN A 417 -26.97 -16.31 6.84
N GLU A 418 -28.00 -15.73 7.45
CA GLU A 418 -29.39 -16.10 7.20
C GLU A 418 -29.82 -15.77 5.76
N ARG A 419 -29.41 -14.62 5.23
CA ARG A 419 -29.63 -14.26 3.82
C ARG A 419 -28.97 -15.28 2.89
N LEU A 420 -27.68 -15.56 3.09
CA LEU A 420 -26.93 -16.52 2.28
C LEU A 420 -27.51 -17.95 2.36
N LYS A 421 -27.99 -18.38 3.54
CA LYS A 421 -28.70 -19.67 3.69
C LYS A 421 -29.99 -19.70 2.87
N ARG A 422 -30.78 -18.62 2.88
CA ARG A 422 -32.01 -18.49 2.07
C ARG A 422 -31.69 -18.50 0.58
N ASP A 423 -30.68 -17.77 0.13
CA ASP A 423 -30.26 -17.73 -1.27
C ASP A 423 -29.76 -19.09 -1.74
N LEU A 424 -28.99 -19.80 -0.91
CA LEU A 424 -28.55 -21.16 -1.19
C LEU A 424 -29.72 -22.15 -1.28
N ALA A 425 -30.73 -22.01 -0.43
CA ALA A 425 -31.94 -22.83 -0.49
C ALA A 425 -32.73 -22.55 -1.78
N ARG A 426 -32.93 -21.27 -2.14
CA ARG A 426 -33.59 -20.85 -3.38
C ARG A 426 -32.88 -21.35 -4.63
N ALA A 427 -31.54 -21.27 -4.66
CA ALA A 427 -30.74 -21.80 -5.77
C ALA A 427 -30.89 -23.32 -5.94
N ARG A 428 -31.02 -24.06 -4.83
CA ARG A 428 -31.25 -25.52 -4.84
C ARG A 428 -32.66 -25.92 -5.26
N THR A 429 -33.67 -25.10 -4.95
CA THR A 429 -35.06 -25.34 -5.38
C THR A 429 -35.27 -24.92 -6.84
N GLY A 430 -34.66 -23.82 -7.28
CA GLY A 430 -34.70 -23.37 -8.69
C GLY A 430 -33.95 -24.29 -9.65
N SER A 431 -32.96 -25.06 -9.17
CA SER A 431 -32.31 -26.11 -9.97
C SER A 431 -33.12 -27.42 -10.06
N ARG A 432 -34.25 -27.53 -9.34
CA ARG A 432 -35.14 -28.72 -9.38
C ARG A 432 -36.35 -28.54 -10.32
N SER A 433 -36.61 -27.33 -10.83
CA SER A 433 -37.74 -27.02 -11.73
C SER A 433 -37.37 -26.88 -13.21
N GLY A 434 -36.13 -27.18 -13.61
CA GLY A 434 -35.70 -27.19 -15.03
C GLY A 434 -35.24 -28.57 -15.46
N GLY A 435 -36.04 -29.24 -16.29
CA GLY A 435 -35.68 -30.52 -16.90
C GLY A 435 -34.52 -30.38 -17.89
N THR A 436 -33.62 -31.37 -17.83
CA THR A 436 -32.71 -31.84 -18.90
C THR A 436 -31.84 -30.82 -19.65
N SER A 437 -30.59 -30.65 -19.20
CA SER A 437 -29.35 -30.93 -19.97
C SER A 437 -28.13 -30.42 -19.19
N GLY A 438 -27.06 -31.21 -19.17
CA GLY A 438 -25.99 -31.14 -18.18
C GLY A 438 -25.13 -29.88 -18.21
N VAL A 439 -24.96 -29.26 -17.03
CA VAL A 439 -23.76 -28.52 -16.66
C VAL A 439 -23.46 -28.84 -15.19
N ILE A 440 -22.29 -29.44 -14.94
CA ILE A 440 -21.80 -29.72 -13.59
C ILE A 440 -21.53 -28.39 -12.88
N PRO A 441 -22.21 -28.01 -11.78
CA PRO A 441 -21.94 -26.76 -11.11
C PRO A 441 -20.60 -26.83 -10.36
N ALA A 442 -19.78 -25.79 -10.50
CA ALA A 442 -18.53 -25.64 -9.75
C ALA A 442 -18.78 -25.75 -8.23
N PRO A 443 -17.86 -26.38 -7.46
CA PRO A 443 -18.10 -26.65 -6.04
C PRO A 443 -18.18 -25.34 -5.23
N SER A 444 -19.20 -25.24 -4.38
CA SER A 444 -19.47 -24.05 -3.57
C SER A 444 -18.31 -23.67 -2.66
N VAL A 445 -18.23 -22.37 -2.34
CA VAL A 445 -17.24 -21.75 -1.43
C VAL A 445 -17.13 -22.51 -0.10
N TYR A 446 -18.23 -23.11 0.37
CA TYR A 446 -18.28 -23.96 1.57
C TYR A 446 -17.47 -25.27 1.42
N ARG A 447 -17.47 -25.91 0.24
CA ARG A 447 -16.61 -27.09 -0.04
C ARG A 447 -15.13 -26.70 -0.16
N ARG A 448 -14.80 -25.50 -0.66
CA ARG A 448 -13.42 -24.98 -0.64
C ARG A 448 -12.95 -24.69 0.78
N ALA A 449 -13.76 -24.02 1.61
CA ALA A 449 -13.45 -23.77 3.01
C ALA A 449 -13.26 -25.08 3.80
N ARG A 450 -14.13 -26.08 3.57
CA ARG A 450 -14.01 -27.39 4.23
C ARG A 450 -12.78 -28.20 3.78
N ARG A 451 -12.29 -28.03 2.54
CA ARG A 451 -11.03 -28.64 2.07
C ARG A 451 -9.78 -27.95 2.62
N VAL A 452 -9.82 -26.62 2.76
CA VAL A 452 -8.69 -25.82 3.26
C VAL A 452 -8.55 -25.94 4.78
N VAL A 453 -9.65 -26.03 5.52
CA VAL A 453 -9.66 -26.04 6.99
C VAL A 453 -9.82 -27.46 7.58
N GLY A 454 -10.57 -28.34 6.90
CA GLY A 454 -10.85 -29.69 7.42
C GLY A 454 -9.70 -30.70 7.31
N GLY A 455 -8.81 -30.52 6.32
CA GLY A 455 -7.64 -31.40 6.12
C GLY A 455 -6.56 -31.24 7.20
N PRO A 456 -6.22 -30.01 7.62
CA PRO A 456 -5.31 -29.76 8.74
C PRO A 456 -5.88 -30.18 10.11
N ILE A 457 -7.17 -29.93 10.37
CA ILE A 457 -7.82 -30.28 11.64
C ILE A 457 -7.90 -31.81 11.84
N ARG A 458 -8.19 -32.59 10.77
CA ARG A 458 -8.14 -34.06 10.87
C ARG A 458 -6.74 -34.60 11.15
N ARG A 459 -5.69 -33.97 10.61
CA ARG A 459 -4.30 -34.37 10.86
C ARG A 459 -3.85 -34.02 12.28
N ALA A 460 -4.29 -32.88 12.82
CA ALA A 460 -4.01 -32.50 14.19
C ALA A 460 -4.75 -33.36 15.24
N LEU A 461 -5.90 -33.92 14.89
CA LEU A 461 -6.67 -34.83 15.76
C LEU A 461 -6.25 -36.31 15.64
N GLN A 462 -5.42 -36.66 14.66
CA GLN A 462 -4.91 -38.02 14.46
C GLN A 462 -3.48 -38.23 14.97
N SER A 463 -2.75 -37.17 15.34
CA SER A 463 -1.39 -37.25 15.89
C SER A 463 -1.33 -37.51 17.40
N GLY A 464 -2.43 -37.99 18.00
CA GLY A 464 -2.56 -38.30 19.42
C GLY A 464 -2.94 -39.76 19.72
N ARG A 465 -2.63 -40.68 18.81
CA ARG A 465 -2.71 -42.13 19.05
C ARG A 465 -1.42 -42.81 18.64
#